data_AF-A0A378M045-F1
#
_entry.id   AF-A0A378M045-F1
#
_cell.length_a   1.000
_cell.length_b   1.000
_cell.length_c   1.000
_cell.angle_alpha   90.00
_cell.angle_beta   90.00
_cell.angle_gamma   90.00
#
_symmetry.space_group_name_H-M   'P 1'
#
loop_
_entity.id
_entity.type
_entity.pdbx_description
1 polymer ?
#
loop_
_entity_poly.entity_id
_entity_poly.type
_entity_poly.pdbx_seq_one_letter_code
_entity_poly.pdbx_strand_id
1 'polypeptide(L)'
;MYSVDILDLTAQKLGNIKEQKATKYKESTKGFSDFIQAVTNQPPENQLQFILNNLDGLPSEINSLLFSIAAMGIRRAQDLPPNNPEKKSIEGIVANLGDLIINGLTKRLLPRWDILSSIQLHLGNWIENFQFQDSPDTSQETLLAAFCIISYFESVIPDSFKESKKDLTRLREQIANKFNQLVQEHSNLLRPYDASLRAPVVEQLSPVEVFRQNLANLARIERLRHLDRILSSQNPMNQFWNQYNTQTKFTQLMDDLRLQTEQRNQWQLFFDWHVSGNKMAKVKIEAPEILGGVPAKIFTLNKIKLLNLQAIANLGVERGNYNYDVDNLLINLERELVQVPQVEIRDIQTIKSQHSQTKSAKGISAVGLGDLFAEIKRFQQYLQSQSDQLVRLSTINNLIEQLNDEGVDTSSLDRSFEDMLEQTINSMPHENKVIPQTPREKIALMNQMVEEALDTSQKIHQDLENLTTKMYEAAPKSDVLITAASQFVTKHEKSFGHLLLCWFSSTYKEMFESIKTGAKNGDPVQIASVLVGQAEEFSKKYKIVTFFKSVQDLNKLSSAKESDEADRGMEPL
;
A
#
# COMPACT_ATOMS: atom_id res chain seq x y z
N MET A 1 8.70 1.91 9.68
CA MET A 1 9.63 2.24 10.79
C MET A 1 9.29 3.55 11.54
N TYR A 2 8.72 4.59 10.92
CA TYR A 2 8.22 5.79 11.64
C TYR A 2 6.81 6.16 11.18
N SER A 3 5.87 6.38 12.11
CA SER A 3 4.56 6.94 11.75
C SER A 3 4.70 8.42 11.38
N VAL A 4 3.73 8.94 10.63
CA VAL A 4 3.64 10.39 10.33
C VAL A 4 3.67 11.19 11.64
N ASP A 5 2.96 10.71 12.66
CA ASP A 5 2.94 11.31 14.00
C ASP A 5 4.32 11.36 14.68
N ILE A 6 5.15 10.31 14.55
CA ILE A 6 6.52 10.29 15.09
C ILE A 6 7.38 11.31 14.37
N LEU A 7 7.27 11.39 13.04
CA LEU A 7 8.06 12.31 12.23
C LEU A 7 7.65 13.77 12.48
N ASP A 8 6.37 14.03 12.68
CA ASP A 8 5.83 15.35 13.07
C ASP A 8 6.27 15.74 14.48
N LEU A 9 6.17 14.82 15.44
CA LEU A 9 6.66 15.03 16.80
C LEU A 9 8.18 15.26 16.83
N THR A 10 8.93 14.59 15.98
CA THR A 10 10.38 14.77 15.83
C THR A 10 10.70 16.16 15.29
N ALA A 11 10.01 16.60 14.23
CA ALA A 11 10.17 17.95 13.69
C ALA A 11 9.81 19.04 14.72
N GLN A 12 8.78 18.80 15.53
CA GLN A 12 8.39 19.69 16.63
C GLN A 12 9.45 19.75 17.74
N LYS A 13 9.93 18.59 18.21
CA LYS A 13 10.93 18.49 19.29
C LYS A 13 12.32 19.00 18.89
N LEU A 14 12.65 18.97 17.60
CA LEU A 14 13.88 19.56 17.07
C LEU A 14 13.77 21.09 16.84
N GLY A 15 12.68 21.73 17.32
CA GLY A 15 12.56 23.18 17.48
C GLY A 15 12.11 23.95 16.23
N ASN A 16 10.94 23.61 15.69
CA ASN A 16 10.29 24.30 14.56
C ASN A 16 11.22 24.48 13.35
N ILE A 17 11.85 23.39 12.92
CA ILE A 17 12.47 23.30 11.60
C ILE A 17 11.44 23.79 10.58
N LYS A 18 11.79 24.78 9.75
CA LYS A 18 10.88 25.30 8.70
C LYS A 18 10.24 24.13 7.96
N GLU A 19 8.92 24.18 7.75
CA GLU A 19 8.11 23.10 7.19
C GLU A 19 8.72 22.45 5.94
N GLN A 20 9.27 23.25 5.03
CA GLN A 20 9.98 22.77 3.82
C GLN A 20 11.22 21.92 4.10
N LYS A 21 11.99 22.22 5.17
CA LYS A 21 13.14 21.40 5.59
C LYS A 21 12.67 20.14 6.31
N ALA A 22 11.57 20.21 7.07
CA ALA A 22 10.98 19.05 7.71
C ALA A 22 10.48 18.02 6.68
N THR A 23 9.83 18.45 5.60
CA THR A 23 9.42 17.57 4.49
C THR A 23 10.63 16.87 3.85
N LYS A 24 11.70 17.61 3.58
CA LYS A 24 12.94 17.05 3.02
C LYS A 24 13.59 16.01 3.95
N TYR A 25 13.60 16.25 5.25
CA TYR A 25 14.13 15.29 6.24
C TYR A 25 13.23 14.07 6.42
N LYS A 26 11.91 14.23 6.29
CA LYS A 26 10.96 13.10 6.28
C LYS A 26 11.19 12.19 5.08
N GLU A 27 11.33 12.77 3.89
CA GLU A 27 11.61 12.01 2.65
C GLU A 27 12.93 11.22 2.74
N SER A 28 13.97 11.80 3.37
CA SER A 28 15.26 11.13 3.52
C SER A 28 15.30 10.08 4.63
N THR A 29 14.41 10.15 5.64
CA THR A 29 14.25 9.08 6.64
C THR A 29 13.70 7.79 6.04
N LYS A 30 13.01 7.86 4.89
CA LYS A 30 12.57 6.69 4.14
C LYS A 30 13.75 5.87 3.65
N GLY A 31 14.73 6.50 3.01
CA GLY A 31 15.94 5.81 2.53
C GLY A 31 16.77 5.17 3.66
N PHE A 32 16.82 5.80 4.83
CA PHE A 32 17.47 5.19 6.00
C PHE A 32 16.67 4.00 6.56
N SER A 33 15.34 4.10 6.61
CA SER A 33 14.46 3.00 7.00
C SER A 33 14.62 1.80 6.06
N ASP A 34 14.62 2.04 4.75
CA ASP A 34 14.79 0.99 3.73
C ASP A 34 16.16 0.29 3.88
N PHE A 35 17.20 1.06 4.19
CA PHE A 35 18.54 0.50 4.47
C PHE A 35 18.53 -0.40 5.71
N ILE A 36 17.96 0.05 6.83
CA ILE A 36 17.89 -0.77 8.06
C ILE A 36 17.06 -2.03 7.84
N GLN A 37 15.98 -1.95 7.05
CA GLN A 37 15.19 -3.13 6.66
C GLN A 37 15.99 -4.11 5.79
N ALA A 38 16.82 -3.61 4.87
CA ALA A 38 17.71 -4.47 4.09
C ALA A 38 18.75 -5.18 4.97
N VAL A 39 19.21 -4.53 6.04
CA VAL A 39 20.10 -5.11 7.05
C VAL A 39 19.37 -6.19 7.85
N THR A 40 18.17 -5.94 8.36
CA THR A 40 17.42 -6.92 9.18
C THR A 40 17.05 -8.18 8.38
N ASN A 41 16.93 -8.07 7.06
CA ASN A 41 16.74 -9.21 6.16
C ASN A 41 17.98 -10.11 6.00
N GLN A 42 19.16 -9.69 6.45
CA GLN A 42 20.34 -10.55 6.49
C GLN A 42 20.28 -11.49 7.70
N PRO A 43 20.91 -12.69 7.62
CA PRO A 43 21.13 -13.52 8.81
C PRO A 43 21.77 -12.70 9.94
N PRO A 44 21.32 -12.80 11.21
CA PRO A 44 21.81 -11.98 12.34
C PRO A 44 23.34 -11.88 12.44
N GLU A 45 24.03 -12.98 12.20
CA GLU A 45 25.49 -13.07 12.20
C GLU A 45 26.16 -12.18 11.13
N ASN A 46 25.45 -11.82 10.07
CA ASN A 46 25.92 -11.03 8.94
C ASN A 46 25.47 -9.57 8.99
N GLN A 47 24.53 -9.20 9.87
CA GLN A 47 23.88 -7.87 9.85
C GLN A 47 24.88 -6.72 10.10
N LEU A 48 25.74 -6.83 11.12
CA LEU A 48 26.73 -5.80 11.43
C LEU A 48 27.79 -5.67 10.30
N GLN A 49 28.21 -6.80 9.72
CA GLN A 49 29.17 -6.77 8.61
C GLN A 49 28.56 -6.20 7.34
N PHE A 50 27.27 -6.49 7.09
CA PHE A 50 26.52 -5.90 5.99
C PHE A 50 26.46 -4.37 6.11
N ILE A 51 26.23 -3.83 7.31
CA ILE A 51 26.28 -2.38 7.55
C ILE A 51 27.65 -1.82 7.16
N LEU A 52 28.74 -2.40 7.67
CA LEU A 52 30.10 -1.90 7.41
C LEU A 52 30.46 -1.91 5.92
N ASN A 53 29.99 -2.92 5.17
CA ASN A 53 30.25 -3.06 3.74
C ASN A 53 29.40 -2.12 2.86
N ASN A 54 28.34 -1.50 3.41
CA ASN A 54 27.37 -0.72 2.64
C ASN A 54 27.15 0.70 3.22
N LEU A 55 28.10 1.24 4.00
CA LEU A 55 28.00 2.59 4.56
C LEU A 55 27.87 3.68 3.49
N ASP A 56 28.43 3.47 2.30
CA ASP A 56 28.33 4.40 1.16
C ASP A 56 26.92 4.50 0.58
N GLY A 57 26.02 3.55 0.90
CA GLY A 57 24.62 3.55 0.52
C GLY A 57 23.71 4.40 1.41
N LEU A 58 24.25 5.01 2.47
CA LEU A 58 23.47 5.86 3.38
C LEU A 58 23.13 7.21 2.74
N PRO A 59 22.02 7.87 3.17
CA PRO A 59 21.69 9.21 2.73
C PRO A 59 22.90 10.15 2.94
N SER A 60 23.33 10.83 1.86
CA SER A 60 24.53 11.67 1.85
C SER A 60 24.40 12.94 2.72
N GLU A 61 23.18 13.30 3.12
CA GLU A 61 22.94 14.46 3.98
C GLU A 61 22.99 14.07 5.47
N ILE A 62 24.06 14.48 6.16
CA ILE A 62 24.27 14.30 7.61
C ILE A 62 23.05 14.70 8.46
N ASN A 63 22.29 15.72 8.05
CA ASN A 63 21.08 16.17 8.74
C ASN A 63 19.96 15.13 8.71
N SER A 64 19.88 14.31 7.67
CA SER A 64 18.90 13.23 7.52
C SER A 64 19.21 12.07 8.47
N LEU A 65 20.50 11.76 8.65
CA LEU A 65 20.94 10.77 9.63
C LEU A 65 20.68 11.26 11.05
N LEU A 66 21.02 12.52 11.36
CA LEU A 66 20.73 13.16 12.64
C LEU A 66 19.22 13.16 12.95
N PHE A 67 18.38 13.48 11.97
CA PHE A 67 16.93 13.43 12.12
C PHE A 67 16.43 12.00 12.38
N SER A 68 17.04 11.00 11.73
CA SER A 68 16.70 9.59 11.94
C SER A 68 17.05 9.09 13.35
N ILE A 69 18.18 9.54 13.93
CA ILE A 69 18.50 9.27 15.35
C ILE A 69 17.41 9.84 16.26
N ALA A 70 17.00 11.09 16.02
CA ALA A 70 15.99 11.75 16.84
C ALA A 70 14.63 11.04 16.75
N ALA A 71 14.21 10.65 15.55
CA ALA A 71 12.96 9.93 15.33
C ALA A 71 12.95 8.56 16.03
N MET A 72 14.05 7.82 15.94
CA MET A 72 14.22 6.53 16.61
C MET A 72 14.21 6.67 18.13
N GLY A 73 14.96 7.63 18.67
CA GLY A 73 14.94 7.94 20.09
C GLY A 73 13.54 8.28 20.56
N ILE A 74 12.81 9.15 19.85
CA ILE A 74 11.45 9.55 20.21
C ILE A 74 10.48 8.38 20.20
N ARG A 75 10.52 7.52 19.17
CA ARG A 75 9.74 6.27 19.11
C ARG A 75 10.04 5.39 20.33
N ARG A 76 11.33 5.13 20.60
CA ARG A 76 11.77 4.35 21.76
C ARG A 76 11.27 4.95 23.08
N ALA A 77 11.35 6.27 23.26
CA ALA A 77 10.90 6.93 24.48
C ALA A 77 9.37 6.86 24.68
N GLN A 78 8.58 6.71 23.62
CA GLN A 78 7.13 6.47 23.76
C GLN A 78 6.82 5.06 24.25
N ASP A 79 7.61 4.07 23.82
CA ASP A 79 7.42 2.66 24.17
C ASP A 79 7.93 2.31 25.58
N LEU A 80 8.68 3.21 26.22
CA LEU A 80 9.26 2.99 27.54
C LEU A 80 8.35 3.48 28.69
N PRO A 81 8.40 2.86 29.88
CA PRO A 81 7.72 3.37 31.07
C PRO A 81 8.20 4.78 31.48
N PRO A 82 7.35 5.63 32.11
CA PRO A 82 7.69 7.01 32.44
C PRO A 82 9.00 7.25 33.20
N ASN A 83 9.42 6.29 34.05
CA ASN A 83 10.64 6.40 34.86
C ASN A 83 11.84 5.61 34.31
N ASN A 84 11.79 5.18 33.04
CA ASN A 84 12.86 4.38 32.46
C ASN A 84 14.15 5.22 32.25
N PRO A 85 15.34 4.73 32.66
CA PRO A 85 16.60 5.47 32.56
C PRO A 85 17.00 5.83 31.12
N GLU A 86 16.56 5.09 30.10
CA GLU A 86 16.82 5.42 28.70
C GLU A 86 16.18 6.75 28.27
N LYS A 87 15.01 7.12 28.83
CA LYS A 87 14.27 8.33 28.42
C LYS A 87 15.10 9.60 28.59
N LYS A 88 15.81 9.73 29.71
CA LYS A 88 16.65 10.89 30.00
C LYS A 88 17.81 11.01 29.00
N SER A 89 18.39 9.89 28.60
CA SER A 89 19.46 9.85 27.59
C SER A 89 18.93 10.22 26.21
N ILE A 90 17.75 9.68 25.83
CA ILE A 90 17.06 10.02 24.58
C ILE A 90 16.70 11.51 24.51
N GLU A 91 16.15 12.07 25.58
CA GLU A 91 15.81 13.50 25.65
C GLU A 91 17.06 14.38 25.49
N GLY A 92 18.18 13.98 26.11
CA GLY A 92 19.46 14.63 25.91
C GLY A 92 19.95 14.57 24.47
N ILE A 93 19.81 13.43 23.79
CA ILE A 93 20.15 13.29 22.36
C ILE A 93 19.29 14.23 21.52
N VAL A 94 17.97 14.18 21.67
CA VAL A 94 17.02 14.98 20.86
C VAL A 94 17.25 16.48 21.07
N ALA A 95 17.48 16.93 22.30
CA ALA A 95 17.75 18.34 22.59
C ALA A 95 19.03 18.82 21.90
N ASN A 96 20.13 18.06 22.03
CA ASN A 96 21.41 18.42 21.42
C ASN A 96 21.37 18.33 19.88
N LEU A 97 20.58 17.41 19.31
CA LEU A 97 20.34 17.33 17.87
C LEU A 97 19.54 18.53 17.35
N GLY A 98 18.53 18.99 18.11
CA GLY A 98 17.79 20.22 17.80
C GLY A 98 18.71 21.44 17.75
N ASP A 99 19.59 21.57 18.74
CA ASP A 99 20.60 22.64 18.77
C ASP A 99 21.59 22.56 17.60
N LEU A 100 22.02 21.36 17.21
CA LEU A 100 22.90 21.14 16.07
C LEU A 100 22.24 21.52 14.74
N ILE A 101 20.94 21.23 14.59
CA ILE A 101 20.16 21.52 13.38
C ILE A 101 19.80 23.01 13.28
N ILE A 102 19.46 23.66 14.40
CA ILE A 102 19.05 25.07 14.45
C ILE A 102 20.27 26.00 14.36
N ASN A 103 21.27 25.77 15.20
CA ASN A 103 22.43 26.67 15.32
C ASN A 103 23.55 26.32 14.33
N GLY A 104 23.37 25.20 13.61
CA GLY A 104 24.18 24.76 12.48
C GLY A 104 25.46 24.02 12.86
N LEU A 105 25.81 23.04 12.03
CA LEU A 105 27.20 22.80 11.62
C LEU A 105 27.71 24.15 11.08
N THR A 106 28.56 24.85 11.83
CA THR A 106 28.98 26.21 11.48
C THR A 106 29.49 26.28 10.01
N LYS A 107 29.33 27.42 9.34
CA LYS A 107 29.66 27.68 7.91
C LYS A 107 31.07 27.24 7.45
N ARG A 108 31.96 26.84 8.37
CA ARG A 108 33.14 26.03 8.12
C ARG A 108 32.88 24.66 8.71
N LEU A 109 32.50 23.67 7.88
CA LEU A 109 32.47 22.19 7.97
C LEU A 109 32.91 21.43 9.25
N LEU A 110 33.01 22.07 10.40
CA LEU A 110 33.41 21.54 11.68
C LEU A 110 32.18 21.62 12.58
N PRO A 111 31.60 20.48 12.98
CA PRO A 111 30.58 20.46 14.01
C PRO A 111 31.06 21.15 15.27
N ARG A 112 30.12 21.77 15.98
CA ARG A 112 30.34 22.21 17.36
C ARG A 112 30.68 20.97 18.18
N TRP A 113 31.97 20.78 18.44
CA TRP A 113 32.50 19.59 19.09
C TRP A 113 31.90 19.36 20.47
N ASP A 114 31.56 20.43 21.18
CA ASP A 114 30.83 20.39 22.45
C ASP A 114 29.43 19.76 22.31
N ILE A 115 28.73 20.01 21.20
CA ILE A 115 27.42 19.40 20.90
C ILE A 115 27.59 17.93 20.50
N LEU A 116 28.58 17.59 19.67
CA LEU A 116 28.87 16.20 19.31
C LEU A 116 29.31 15.36 20.50
N SER A 117 30.18 15.88 21.37
CA SER A 117 30.57 15.22 22.62
C SER A 117 29.38 15.00 23.54
N SER A 118 28.42 15.94 23.57
CA SER A 118 27.18 15.78 24.34
C SER A 118 26.28 14.70 23.74
N ILE A 119 26.11 14.66 22.41
CA ILE A 119 25.37 13.60 21.71
C ILE A 119 26.02 12.23 21.95
N GLN A 120 27.35 12.14 21.85
CA GLN A 120 28.12 10.92 22.12
C GLN A 120 27.94 10.45 23.56
N LEU A 121 28.02 11.37 24.53
CA LEU A 121 27.79 11.07 25.95
C LEU A 121 26.39 10.51 26.19
N HIS A 122 25.36 11.17 25.64
CA HIS A 122 23.99 10.71 25.80
C HIS A 122 23.70 9.41 25.05
N LEU A 123 24.32 9.18 23.87
CA LEU A 123 24.26 7.89 23.18
C LEU A 123 24.94 6.79 23.99
N GLY A 124 26.12 7.03 24.54
CA GLY A 124 26.79 6.09 25.45
C GLY A 124 25.91 5.73 26.64
N ASN A 125 25.36 6.74 27.31
CA ASN A 125 24.44 6.52 28.43
C ASN A 125 23.16 5.79 28.01
N TRP A 126 22.65 6.01 26.80
CA TRP A 126 21.49 5.29 26.28
C TRP A 126 21.83 3.80 26.07
N ILE A 127 22.95 3.49 25.43
CA ILE A 127 23.38 2.11 25.15
C ILE A 127 23.72 1.35 26.43
N GLU A 128 24.34 2.00 27.42
CA GLU A 128 24.63 1.39 28.73
C GLU A 128 23.34 1.01 29.47
N ASN A 129 22.33 1.88 29.43
CA ASN A 129 21.04 1.66 30.06
C ASN A 129 20.03 0.93 29.16
N PHE A 130 20.45 0.47 27.98
CA PHE A 130 19.57 -0.16 27.01
C PHE A 130 19.04 -1.49 27.55
N GLN A 131 17.71 -1.57 27.69
CA GLN A 131 16.99 -2.74 28.15
C GLN A 131 16.30 -3.43 26.97
N PHE A 132 16.44 -4.76 26.84
CA PHE A 132 15.66 -5.48 25.84
C PHE A 132 14.16 -5.40 26.22
N GLN A 133 13.34 -4.91 25.29
CA GLN A 133 11.88 -4.85 25.47
C GLN A 133 11.24 -6.21 25.17
N ASP A 134 9.95 -6.36 25.49
CA ASP A 134 9.13 -7.52 25.14
C ASP A 134 9.07 -7.80 23.62
N SER A 135 9.50 -6.83 22.78
CA SER A 135 9.68 -6.97 21.33
C SER A 135 11.18 -6.97 20.96
N PRO A 136 11.75 -8.15 20.64
CA PRO A 136 13.13 -8.28 20.18
C PRO A 136 13.41 -7.52 18.87
N ASP A 137 12.43 -7.46 17.97
CA ASP A 137 12.55 -6.80 16.66
C ASP A 137 12.80 -5.30 16.80
N THR A 138 12.07 -4.63 17.70
CA THR A 138 12.25 -3.19 17.95
C THR A 138 13.61 -2.91 18.59
N SER A 139 14.09 -3.82 19.44
CA SER A 139 15.42 -3.74 20.04
C SER A 139 16.52 -3.96 18.99
N GLN A 140 16.30 -4.89 18.05
CA GLN A 140 17.18 -5.16 16.92
C GLN A 140 17.28 -3.95 15.97
N GLU A 141 16.15 -3.42 15.51
CA GLU A 141 16.08 -2.21 14.66
C GLU A 141 16.85 -1.05 15.29
N THR A 142 16.63 -0.81 16.59
CA THR A 142 17.26 0.31 17.31
C THR A 142 18.77 0.15 17.41
N LEU A 143 19.26 -1.05 17.73
CA LEU A 143 20.70 -1.31 17.85
C LEU A 143 21.41 -1.29 16.50
N LEU A 144 20.81 -1.86 15.45
CA LEU A 144 21.36 -1.82 14.09
C LEU A 144 21.44 -0.39 13.56
N ALA A 145 20.40 0.40 13.79
CA ALA A 145 20.38 1.79 13.34
C ALA A 145 21.37 2.66 14.13
N ALA A 146 21.52 2.45 15.44
CA ALA A 146 22.58 3.09 16.22
C ALA A 146 23.98 2.69 15.72
N PHE A 147 24.20 1.40 15.46
CA PHE A 147 25.47 0.88 14.95
C PHE A 147 25.84 1.49 13.59
N CYS A 148 24.87 1.57 12.69
CA CYS A 148 25.02 2.17 11.37
C CYS A 148 25.46 3.64 11.45
N ILE A 149 24.78 4.41 12.29
CA ILE A 149 25.02 5.84 12.41
C ILE A 149 26.37 6.14 13.08
N ILE A 150 26.74 5.40 14.12
CA ILE A 150 28.07 5.52 14.74
C ILE A 150 29.18 5.14 13.76
N SER A 151 28.97 4.07 12.97
CA SER A 151 29.93 3.64 11.94
C SER A 151 30.11 4.70 10.86
N TYR A 152 29.03 5.39 10.47
CA TYR A 152 29.10 6.53 9.56
C TYR A 152 29.88 7.71 10.18
N PHE A 153 29.60 8.10 11.43
CA PHE A 153 30.34 9.19 12.07
C PHE A 153 31.83 8.86 12.24
N GLU A 154 32.17 7.61 12.54
CA GLU A 154 33.56 7.14 12.62
C GLU A 154 34.27 7.23 11.26
N SER A 155 33.56 6.99 10.14
CA SER A 155 34.15 7.03 8.79
C SER A 155 34.35 8.46 8.26
N VAL A 156 33.50 9.41 8.65
CA VAL A 156 33.57 10.81 8.16
C VAL A 156 34.39 11.75 9.05
N ILE A 157 34.73 11.35 10.28
CA ILE A 157 35.57 12.17 11.17
C ILE A 157 37.04 12.14 10.73
N PRO A 158 37.69 13.30 10.54
CA PRO A 158 39.09 13.35 10.16
C PRO A 158 40.02 12.72 11.20
N ASP A 159 41.11 12.09 10.74
CA ASP A 159 42.10 11.44 11.61
C ASP A 159 42.82 12.37 12.60
N SER A 160 42.70 13.70 12.42
CA SER A 160 43.17 14.70 13.38
C SER A 160 42.40 14.66 14.72
N PHE A 161 41.24 14.01 14.79
CA PHE A 161 40.39 13.88 15.97
C PHE A 161 40.48 12.48 16.60
N LYS A 162 41.70 12.04 16.90
CA LYS A 162 42.00 10.66 17.35
C LYS A 162 41.21 10.22 18.58
N GLU A 163 41.06 11.10 19.59
CA GLU A 163 40.33 10.74 20.82
C GLU A 163 38.82 10.57 20.55
N SER A 164 38.20 11.46 19.76
CA SER A 164 36.80 11.32 19.37
C SER A 164 36.55 10.08 18.50
N LYS A 165 37.51 9.70 17.65
CA LYS A 165 37.44 8.46 16.87
C LYS A 165 37.48 7.24 17.78
N LYS A 166 38.37 7.21 18.78
CA LYS A 166 38.42 6.14 19.80
C LYS A 166 37.12 6.03 20.59
N ASP A 167 36.52 7.16 20.98
CA ASP A 167 35.24 7.17 21.70
C ASP A 167 34.09 6.60 20.83
N LEU A 168 34.06 6.93 19.54
CA LEU A 168 33.09 6.33 18.61
C LEU A 168 33.34 4.85 18.36
N THR A 169 34.60 4.44 18.19
CA THR A 169 34.94 3.01 18.07
C THR A 169 34.49 2.25 19.31
N ARG A 170 34.75 2.78 20.51
CA ARG A 170 34.30 2.19 21.78
C ARG A 170 32.77 2.09 21.85
N LEU A 171 32.05 3.14 21.47
CA LEU A 171 30.59 3.13 21.44
C LEU A 171 30.05 2.14 20.41
N ARG A 172 30.68 2.03 19.22
CA ARG A 172 30.35 1.05 18.19
C ARG A 172 30.50 -0.38 18.71
N GLU A 173 31.59 -0.66 19.42
CA GLU A 173 31.83 -1.96 20.07
C GLU A 173 30.80 -2.25 21.16
N GLN A 174 30.42 -1.26 21.98
CA GLN A 174 29.34 -1.42 22.97
C GLN A 174 28.01 -1.77 22.32
N ILE A 175 27.64 -1.10 21.21
CA ILE A 175 26.42 -1.39 20.46
C ILE A 175 26.49 -2.79 19.84
N ALA A 176 27.62 -3.16 19.23
CA ALA A 176 27.82 -4.50 18.68
C ALA A 176 27.68 -5.59 19.74
N ASN A 177 28.23 -5.36 20.94
CA ASN A 177 28.11 -6.29 22.05
C ASN A 177 26.66 -6.43 22.52
N LYS A 178 25.92 -5.33 22.66
CA LYS A 178 24.48 -5.36 22.98
C LYS A 178 23.66 -6.06 21.90
N PHE A 179 23.98 -5.86 20.63
CA PHE A 179 23.34 -6.55 19.52
C PHE A 179 23.64 -8.06 19.55
N ASN A 180 24.89 -8.46 19.75
CA ASN A 180 25.26 -9.86 19.87
C ASN A 180 24.61 -10.53 21.08
N GLN A 181 24.45 -9.82 22.20
CA GLN A 181 23.67 -10.28 23.36
C GLN A 181 22.20 -10.50 22.99
N LEU A 182 21.57 -9.54 22.29
CA LEU A 182 20.20 -9.69 21.80
C LEU A 182 20.05 -10.93 20.91
N VAL A 183 20.98 -11.13 19.96
CA VAL A 183 21.01 -12.29 19.05
C VAL A 183 21.19 -13.59 19.82
N GLN A 184 22.03 -13.63 20.86
CA GLN A 184 22.23 -14.82 21.69
C GLN A 184 20.99 -15.15 22.54
N GLU A 185 20.37 -14.14 23.14
CA GLU A 185 19.18 -14.31 24.00
C GLU A 185 17.91 -14.64 23.20
N HIS A 186 17.83 -14.17 21.95
CA HIS A 186 16.62 -14.25 21.12
C HIS A 186 16.88 -14.89 19.74
N SER A 187 17.91 -15.75 19.61
CA SER A 187 18.35 -16.34 18.33
C SER A 187 17.26 -17.07 17.55
N ASN A 188 16.24 -17.57 18.23
CA ASN A 188 15.10 -18.28 17.63
C ASN A 188 14.00 -17.34 17.13
N LEU A 189 13.92 -16.12 17.68
CA LEU A 189 12.97 -15.08 17.28
C LEU A 189 13.56 -14.15 16.21
N LEU A 190 14.89 -14.02 16.18
CA LEU A 190 15.63 -13.14 15.25
C LEU A 190 16.13 -13.84 13.98
N ARG A 191 15.71 -15.09 13.68
CA ARG A 191 16.18 -15.82 12.47
C ARG A 191 15.84 -15.05 11.19
N PRO A 192 16.65 -15.19 10.12
CA PRO A 192 16.31 -14.63 8.83
C PRO A 192 14.92 -15.13 8.41
N TYR A 193 14.11 -14.16 8.01
CA TYR A 193 12.65 -14.17 8.00
C TYR A 193 12.08 -15.09 6.91
N ASP A 194 12.29 -16.40 7.02
CA ASP A 194 11.68 -17.42 6.17
C ASP A 194 11.54 -18.76 6.92
N ALA A 195 10.58 -18.83 7.85
CA ALA A 195 9.90 -20.07 8.23
C ALA A 195 8.73 -19.77 9.19
N SER A 196 7.55 -19.55 8.61
CA SER A 196 6.24 -19.65 9.25
C SER A 196 5.85 -18.59 10.31
N LEU A 197 4.77 -17.88 9.99
CA LEU A 197 3.78 -17.28 10.93
C LEU A 197 4.08 -15.90 11.56
N ARG A 198 3.71 -14.83 10.81
CA ARG A 198 3.09 -13.52 11.18
C ARG A 198 3.43 -12.88 12.55
N ALA A 199 3.78 -11.59 12.64
CA ALA A 199 2.92 -10.45 12.25
C ALA A 199 3.72 -9.13 12.02
N PRO A 200 3.38 -8.31 11.00
CA PRO A 200 4.14 -7.11 10.68
C PRO A 200 3.51 -5.81 11.23
N VAL A 201 4.36 -4.89 11.69
CA VAL A 201 4.25 -3.45 11.34
C VAL A 201 5.40 -3.10 10.40
N VAL A 202 5.62 -3.99 9.44
CA VAL A 202 6.26 -3.73 8.15
C VAL A 202 5.11 -3.39 7.21
N GLU A 203 5.24 -2.36 6.37
CA GLU A 203 4.35 -2.21 5.22
C GLU A 203 4.39 -3.55 4.48
N GLN A 204 3.34 -4.37 4.63
CA GLN A 204 3.18 -5.58 3.83
C GLN A 204 3.25 -5.11 2.40
N LEU A 205 4.29 -5.54 1.68
CA LEU A 205 4.30 -5.41 0.23
C LEU A 205 2.94 -5.94 -0.23
N SER A 206 2.21 -5.09 -0.94
CA SER A 206 0.90 -5.46 -1.48
C SER A 206 1.06 -6.77 -2.28
N PRO A 207 0.03 -7.62 -2.37
CA PRO A 207 0.10 -8.81 -3.21
C PRO A 207 0.58 -8.52 -4.64
N VAL A 208 0.28 -7.32 -5.16
CA VAL A 208 0.78 -6.81 -6.45
C VAL A 208 2.31 -6.65 -6.46
N GLU A 209 2.92 -6.15 -5.38
CA GLU A 209 4.37 -5.99 -5.26
C GLU A 209 5.08 -7.33 -5.09
N VAL A 210 4.49 -8.25 -4.31
CA VAL A 210 4.98 -9.63 -4.19
C VAL A 210 4.92 -10.34 -5.54
N PHE A 211 3.79 -10.22 -6.26
CA PHE A 211 3.64 -10.77 -7.60
C PHE A 211 4.65 -10.17 -8.58
N ARG A 212 4.87 -8.85 -8.53
CA ARG A 212 5.89 -8.16 -9.35
C ARG A 212 7.29 -8.69 -9.09
N GLN A 213 7.65 -8.88 -7.83
CA GLN A 213 8.95 -9.40 -7.44
C GLN A 213 9.13 -10.85 -7.92
N ASN A 214 8.10 -11.69 -7.76
CA ASN A 214 8.12 -13.08 -8.21
C ASN A 214 8.19 -13.17 -9.74
N LEU A 215 7.47 -12.30 -10.46
CA LEU A 215 7.53 -12.20 -11.92
C LEU A 215 8.92 -11.77 -12.41
N ALA A 216 9.54 -10.78 -11.75
CA ALA A 216 10.90 -10.34 -12.08
C ALA A 216 11.93 -11.45 -11.84
N ASN A 217 11.79 -12.21 -10.75
CA ASN A 217 12.63 -13.37 -10.46
C ASN A 217 12.43 -14.47 -11.52
N LEU A 218 11.19 -14.78 -11.88
CA LEU A 218 10.86 -15.76 -12.91
C LEU A 218 11.47 -15.37 -14.26
N ALA A 219 11.31 -14.11 -14.66
CA ALA A 219 11.89 -13.60 -15.89
C ALA A 219 13.43 -13.67 -15.89
N ARG A 220 14.06 -13.42 -14.74
CA ARG A 220 15.51 -13.58 -14.58
C ARG A 220 15.94 -15.04 -14.68
N ILE A 221 15.21 -15.96 -14.06
CA ILE A 221 15.47 -17.41 -14.15
C ILE A 221 15.46 -17.84 -15.62
N GLU A 222 14.45 -17.41 -16.37
CA GLU A 222 14.32 -17.77 -17.79
C GLU A 222 15.44 -17.20 -18.66
N ARG A 223 15.85 -15.95 -18.43
CA ARG A 223 17.01 -15.37 -19.13
C ARG A 223 18.32 -16.10 -18.81
N LEU A 224 18.54 -16.51 -17.56
CA LEU A 224 19.72 -17.30 -17.17
C LEU A 224 19.71 -18.72 -17.76
N ARG A 225 18.52 -19.34 -17.85
CA ARG A 225 18.34 -20.62 -18.56
C ARG A 225 18.60 -20.47 -20.06
N HIS A 226 18.13 -19.39 -20.68
CA HIS A 226 18.42 -19.08 -22.08
C HIS A 226 19.93 -18.89 -22.31
N LEU A 227 20.60 -18.18 -21.40
CA LEU A 227 22.06 -18.08 -21.41
C LEU A 227 22.73 -19.46 -21.32
N ASP A 228 22.26 -20.37 -20.46
CA ASP A 228 22.83 -21.73 -20.34
C ASP A 228 22.78 -22.49 -21.67
N ARG A 229 21.67 -22.34 -22.42
CA ARG A 229 21.49 -22.92 -23.76
C ARG A 229 22.46 -22.34 -24.77
N ILE A 230 22.60 -21.01 -24.81
CA ILE A 230 23.58 -20.32 -25.66
C ILE A 230 25.00 -20.82 -25.38
N LEU A 231 25.38 -20.90 -24.11
CA LEU A 231 26.72 -21.31 -23.67
C LEU A 231 27.01 -22.80 -23.93
N SER A 232 25.97 -23.60 -24.16
CA SER A 232 26.04 -25.03 -24.49
C SER A 232 25.94 -25.31 -26.00
N SER A 233 25.75 -24.29 -26.83
CA SER A 233 25.69 -24.42 -28.29
C SER A 233 27.05 -24.75 -28.93
N GLN A 234 27.05 -25.10 -30.22
CA GLN A 234 28.27 -25.37 -30.99
C GLN A 234 29.19 -24.14 -31.13
N ASN A 235 28.64 -22.92 -31.16
CA ASN A 235 29.38 -21.66 -31.32
C ASN A 235 29.00 -20.65 -30.22
N PRO A 236 29.31 -20.95 -28.95
CA PRO A 236 28.69 -20.30 -27.80
C PRO A 236 29.01 -18.82 -27.70
N MET A 237 30.25 -18.40 -28.00
CA MET A 237 30.63 -16.99 -27.95
C MET A 237 30.01 -16.16 -29.08
N ASN A 238 29.82 -16.74 -30.28
CA ASN A 238 29.17 -16.04 -31.38
C ASN A 238 27.67 -15.85 -31.06
N GLN A 239 26.99 -16.90 -30.61
CA GLN A 239 25.59 -16.83 -30.20
C GLN A 239 25.39 -15.90 -29.00
N PHE A 240 26.29 -15.92 -28.01
CA PHE A 240 26.29 -14.99 -26.89
C PHE A 240 26.31 -13.55 -27.37
N TRP A 241 27.25 -13.22 -28.24
CA TRP A 241 27.36 -11.85 -28.73
C TRP A 241 26.19 -11.43 -29.61
N ASN A 242 25.62 -12.33 -30.42
CA ASN A 242 24.39 -12.04 -31.17
C ASN A 242 23.20 -11.76 -30.24
N GLN A 243 23.10 -12.48 -29.12
CA GLN A 243 22.02 -12.28 -28.17
C GLN A 243 22.19 -10.98 -27.37
N TYR A 244 23.40 -10.70 -26.88
CA TYR A 244 23.71 -9.56 -26.01
C TYR A 244 24.44 -8.44 -26.76
N ASN A 245 24.03 -8.15 -27.99
CA ASN A 245 24.64 -7.16 -28.88
C ASN A 245 24.27 -5.69 -28.60
N THR A 246 23.35 -5.43 -27.66
CA THR A 246 22.93 -4.09 -27.28
C THR A 246 23.30 -3.78 -25.83
N GLN A 247 23.54 -2.50 -25.52
CA GLN A 247 23.91 -2.07 -24.17
C GLN A 247 22.84 -2.48 -23.16
N THR A 248 21.55 -2.35 -23.50
CA THR A 248 20.44 -2.73 -22.64
C THR A 248 20.49 -4.21 -22.26
N LYS A 249 20.64 -5.10 -23.25
CA LYS A 249 20.70 -6.54 -23.02
C LYS A 249 21.96 -6.94 -22.26
N PHE A 250 23.09 -6.30 -22.55
CA PHE A 250 24.35 -6.59 -21.86
C PHE A 250 24.35 -6.11 -20.41
N THR A 251 23.79 -4.93 -20.13
CA THR A 251 23.57 -4.46 -18.74
C THR A 251 22.63 -5.40 -17.99
N GLN A 252 21.50 -5.80 -18.61
CA GLN A 252 20.56 -6.75 -18.02
C GLN A 252 21.23 -8.09 -17.71
N LEU A 253 22.11 -8.60 -18.58
CA LEU A 253 22.91 -9.79 -18.30
C LEU A 253 23.81 -9.60 -17.07
N MET A 254 24.49 -8.46 -16.94
CA MET A 254 25.35 -8.19 -15.79
C MET A 254 24.54 -8.09 -14.48
N ASP A 255 23.32 -7.56 -14.55
CA ASP A 255 22.36 -7.55 -13.45
C ASP A 255 21.90 -8.97 -13.10
N ASP A 256 21.52 -9.77 -14.10
CA ASP A 256 21.07 -11.15 -13.94
C ASP A 256 22.17 -12.03 -13.31
N LEU A 257 23.43 -11.80 -13.67
CA LEU A 257 24.60 -12.46 -13.11
C LEU A 257 25.06 -11.88 -11.75
N ARG A 258 24.44 -10.80 -11.28
CA ARG A 258 24.81 -10.08 -10.04
C ARG A 258 26.29 -9.69 -9.98
N LEU A 259 26.81 -9.18 -11.09
CA LEU A 259 28.19 -8.69 -11.11
C LEU A 259 28.36 -7.48 -10.19
N GLN A 260 29.45 -7.48 -9.42
CA GLN A 260 29.88 -6.33 -8.61
C GLN A 260 30.37 -5.20 -9.51
N THR A 261 30.39 -3.97 -9.00
CA THR A 261 30.76 -2.76 -9.75
C THR A 261 32.11 -2.90 -10.47
N GLU A 262 33.13 -3.46 -9.80
CA GLU A 262 34.44 -3.69 -10.40
C GLU A 262 34.38 -4.68 -11.58
N GLN A 263 33.58 -5.74 -11.43
CA GLN A 263 33.40 -6.75 -12.49
C GLN A 263 32.63 -6.18 -13.67
N ARG A 264 31.61 -5.35 -13.42
CA ARG A 264 30.84 -4.64 -14.45
C ARG A 264 31.74 -3.75 -15.29
N ASN A 265 32.57 -2.93 -14.64
CA ASN A 265 33.50 -2.05 -15.34
C ASN A 265 34.46 -2.83 -16.25
N GLN A 266 34.93 -3.99 -15.78
CA GLN A 266 35.79 -4.86 -16.58
C GLN A 266 35.04 -5.50 -17.76
N TRP A 267 33.81 -5.98 -17.55
CA TRP A 267 32.97 -6.58 -18.59
C TRP A 267 32.53 -5.57 -19.65
N GLN A 268 32.28 -4.33 -19.25
CA GLN A 268 31.92 -3.24 -20.17
C GLN A 268 33.02 -2.98 -21.21
N LEU A 269 34.30 -3.06 -20.84
CA LEU A 269 35.42 -2.92 -21.78
C LEU A 269 35.37 -3.97 -22.90
N PHE A 270 34.95 -5.21 -22.60
CA PHE A 270 34.80 -6.26 -23.61
C PHE A 270 33.62 -6.01 -24.54
N PHE A 271 32.49 -5.51 -24.00
CA PHE A 271 31.33 -5.12 -24.81
C PHE A 271 31.66 -3.95 -25.73
N ASP A 272 32.30 -2.91 -25.22
CA ASP A 272 32.71 -1.73 -25.99
C ASP A 272 33.67 -2.12 -27.12
N TRP A 273 34.61 -3.04 -26.85
CA TRP A 273 35.50 -3.60 -27.86
C TRP A 273 34.72 -4.37 -28.94
N HIS A 274 33.78 -5.22 -28.54
CA HIS A 274 32.98 -6.03 -29.44
C HIS A 274 32.10 -5.19 -30.38
N VAL A 275 31.38 -4.21 -29.82
CA VAL A 275 30.43 -3.36 -30.57
C VAL A 275 31.13 -2.27 -31.39
N SER A 276 32.30 -1.79 -30.95
CA SER A 276 33.04 -0.74 -31.68
C SER A 276 33.75 -1.22 -32.95
N GLY A 277 33.77 -2.53 -33.23
CA GLY A 277 34.23 -3.09 -34.51
C GLY A 277 35.59 -2.54 -34.96
N ASN A 278 36.60 -2.55 -34.08
CA ASN A 278 37.96 -2.03 -34.31
C ASN A 278 38.12 -0.49 -34.44
N LYS A 279 37.11 0.35 -34.16
CA LYS A 279 37.30 1.82 -34.19
C LYS A 279 38.05 2.41 -32.98
N MET A 280 38.28 1.64 -31.92
CA MET A 280 39.03 2.07 -30.73
C MET A 280 40.56 1.90 -30.83
N ALA A 281 41.13 1.67 -32.02
CA ALA A 281 42.59 1.67 -32.21
C ALA A 281 43.27 3.05 -32.02
N LYS A 282 42.52 4.12 -31.69
CA LYS A 282 43.04 5.49 -31.52
C LYS A 282 42.87 6.09 -30.12
N VAL A 283 42.19 5.43 -29.21
CA VAL A 283 42.26 5.78 -27.78
C VAL A 283 43.25 4.80 -27.19
N LYS A 284 44.32 5.29 -26.56
CA LYS A 284 45.16 4.51 -25.63
C LYS A 284 44.31 4.12 -24.42
N ILE A 285 43.28 3.32 -24.62
CA ILE A 285 42.94 2.28 -23.68
C ILE A 285 44.00 1.24 -24.02
N GLU A 286 44.92 0.99 -23.10
CA GLU A 286 45.73 -0.23 -23.17
C GLU A 286 44.75 -1.37 -23.45
N ALA A 287 44.71 -1.86 -24.70
CA ALA A 287 44.08 -3.13 -24.99
C ALA A 287 44.67 -4.05 -23.93
N PRO A 288 43.85 -4.65 -23.03
CA PRO A 288 44.33 -5.20 -21.77
C PRO A 288 45.55 -6.03 -22.09
N GLU A 289 46.71 -5.53 -21.68
CA GLU A 289 47.97 -5.96 -22.27
C GLU A 289 48.01 -7.48 -22.18
N ILE A 290 48.31 -8.12 -23.31
CA ILE A 290 48.61 -9.55 -23.43
C ILE A 290 47.37 -10.45 -23.68
N LEU A 291 47.16 -10.76 -24.96
CA LEU A 291 46.53 -11.99 -25.50
C LEU A 291 47.29 -13.27 -25.06
N GLY A 292 47.57 -13.42 -23.76
CA GLY A 292 48.49 -14.46 -23.26
C GLY A 292 48.93 -14.33 -21.80
N GLY A 293 48.07 -13.94 -20.85
CA GLY A 293 48.45 -14.12 -19.43
C GLY A 293 47.41 -13.83 -18.36
N VAL A 294 46.66 -12.72 -18.43
CA VAL A 294 45.80 -12.25 -17.33
C VAL A 294 44.33 -11.96 -17.72
N PRO A 295 43.99 -11.49 -18.95
CA PRO A 295 42.58 -11.23 -19.34
C PRO A 295 41.70 -12.49 -19.41
N ALA A 296 42.32 -13.66 -19.66
CA ALA A 296 41.65 -14.95 -19.78
C ALA A 296 41.04 -15.51 -18.47
N LYS A 297 41.08 -14.76 -17.36
CA LYS A 297 40.43 -15.15 -16.10
C LYS A 297 39.15 -14.37 -15.80
N ILE A 298 38.92 -13.23 -16.47
CA ILE A 298 37.88 -12.26 -16.11
C ILE A 298 36.64 -12.40 -17.00
N PHE A 299 36.83 -12.53 -18.32
CA PHE A 299 35.75 -12.68 -19.30
C PHE A 299 36.06 -13.86 -20.23
N THR A 300 35.64 -15.05 -19.83
CA THR A 300 35.78 -16.27 -20.63
C THR A 300 34.51 -17.09 -20.61
N LEU A 301 34.34 -17.96 -21.61
CA LEU A 301 33.22 -18.89 -21.67
C LEU A 301 33.04 -19.67 -20.35
N ASN A 302 34.14 -20.16 -19.76
CA ASN A 302 34.09 -20.88 -18.48
C ASN A 302 33.67 -19.98 -17.31
N LYS A 303 34.11 -18.71 -17.29
CA LYS A 303 33.70 -17.74 -16.27
C LYS A 303 32.23 -17.36 -16.39
N ILE A 304 31.73 -17.13 -17.62
CA ILE A 304 30.31 -16.85 -17.89
C ILE A 304 29.45 -18.05 -17.49
N LYS A 305 29.86 -19.28 -17.86
CA LYS A 305 29.19 -20.52 -17.42
C LYS A 305 29.14 -20.63 -15.90
N LEU A 306 30.27 -20.41 -15.22
CA LEU A 306 30.32 -20.47 -13.75
C LEU A 306 29.38 -19.45 -13.10
N LEU A 307 29.41 -18.20 -13.56
CA LEU A 307 28.54 -17.14 -13.03
C LEU A 307 27.07 -17.43 -13.31
N ASN A 308 26.74 -17.96 -14.49
CA ASN A 308 25.38 -18.39 -14.83
C ASN A 308 24.90 -19.52 -13.90
N LEU A 309 25.73 -20.54 -13.68
CA LEU A 309 25.44 -21.64 -12.76
C LEU A 309 25.24 -21.14 -11.34
N GLN A 310 26.10 -20.24 -10.86
CA GLN A 310 25.96 -19.62 -9.55
C GLN A 310 24.67 -18.79 -9.44
N ALA A 311 24.33 -18.02 -10.48
CA ALA A 311 23.12 -17.22 -10.51
C ALA A 311 21.86 -18.08 -10.48
N ILE A 312 21.82 -19.19 -11.22
CA ILE A 312 20.71 -20.16 -11.21
C ILE A 312 20.64 -20.89 -9.86
N ALA A 313 21.78 -21.35 -9.33
CA ALA A 313 21.83 -22.05 -8.03
C ALA A 313 21.33 -21.16 -6.88
N ASN A 314 21.70 -19.88 -6.89
CA ASN A 314 21.23 -18.89 -5.92
C ASN A 314 19.71 -18.61 -6.02
N LEU A 315 19.06 -19.03 -7.12
CA LEU A 315 17.62 -18.92 -7.32
C LEU A 315 16.88 -20.22 -7.01
N GLY A 316 17.59 -21.31 -6.65
CA GLY A 316 17.00 -22.55 -6.15
C GLY A 316 16.23 -23.39 -7.18
N VAL A 317 16.48 -23.20 -8.49
CA VAL A 317 15.63 -23.77 -9.55
C VAL A 317 16.27 -24.99 -10.24
N GLU A 318 15.48 -26.05 -10.46
CA GLU A 318 15.89 -27.22 -11.25
C GLU A 318 15.97 -26.91 -12.77
N ARG A 319 16.77 -27.70 -13.51
CA ARG A 319 16.96 -27.51 -14.97
C ARG A 319 15.78 -28.09 -15.76
N GLY A 320 14.96 -27.21 -16.36
CA GLY A 320 13.95 -27.55 -17.37
C GLY A 320 14.36 -27.10 -18.78
N ASN A 321 13.75 -27.70 -19.82
CA ASN A 321 13.98 -27.40 -21.24
C ASN A 321 12.73 -26.73 -21.83
N TYR A 322 12.77 -25.44 -22.18
CA TYR A 322 11.57 -24.74 -22.68
C TYR A 322 11.80 -23.80 -23.88
N ASN A 323 10.71 -23.50 -24.58
CA ASN A 323 10.67 -22.92 -25.93
C ASN A 323 10.62 -21.37 -25.93
N TYR A 324 10.65 -20.76 -27.12
CA TYR A 324 10.90 -19.32 -27.35
C TYR A 324 9.72 -18.37 -27.02
N ASP A 325 8.52 -18.85 -26.63
CA ASP A 325 7.34 -17.99 -26.41
C ASP A 325 7.19 -17.44 -24.97
N VAL A 326 8.03 -17.90 -24.05
CA VAL A 326 7.98 -17.53 -22.63
C VAL A 326 8.25 -16.03 -22.38
N ASP A 327 9.17 -15.42 -23.14
CA ASP A 327 9.50 -13.99 -22.99
C ASP A 327 8.30 -13.08 -23.30
N ASN A 328 7.50 -13.43 -24.30
CA ASN A 328 6.28 -12.67 -24.66
C ASN A 328 5.22 -12.77 -23.56
N LEU A 329 5.04 -13.97 -22.99
CA LEU A 329 4.10 -14.22 -21.90
C LEU A 329 4.47 -13.41 -20.65
N LEU A 330 5.75 -13.38 -20.29
CA LEU A 330 6.24 -12.59 -19.15
C LEU A 330 6.08 -11.08 -19.35
N ILE A 331 6.34 -10.56 -20.55
CA ILE A 331 6.11 -9.14 -20.89
C ILE A 331 4.61 -8.81 -20.82
N ASN A 332 3.75 -9.71 -21.32
CA ASN A 332 2.30 -9.51 -21.26
C ASN A 332 1.79 -9.54 -19.81
N LEU A 333 2.33 -10.42 -18.96
CA LEU A 333 2.03 -10.45 -17.53
C LEU A 333 2.42 -9.14 -16.84
N GLU A 334 3.63 -8.63 -17.12
CA GLU A 334 4.08 -7.37 -16.54
C GLU A 334 3.19 -6.21 -16.99
N ARG A 335 2.78 -6.19 -18.26
CA ARG A 335 1.86 -5.18 -18.81
C ARG A 335 0.50 -5.20 -18.12
N GLU A 336 -0.09 -6.38 -17.93
CA GLU A 336 -1.37 -6.50 -17.24
C GLU A 336 -1.23 -6.12 -15.76
N LEU A 337 -0.16 -6.52 -15.10
CA LEU A 337 0.12 -6.19 -13.70
C LEU A 337 0.28 -4.68 -13.47
N VAL A 338 0.93 -3.95 -14.39
CA VAL A 338 1.03 -2.47 -14.32
C VAL A 338 -0.34 -1.81 -14.37
N GLN A 339 -1.30 -2.45 -15.03
CA GLN A 339 -2.64 -1.93 -15.19
C GLN A 339 -3.63 -2.47 -14.16
N VAL A 340 -3.24 -3.41 -13.27
CA VAL A 340 -4.01 -3.73 -12.07
C VAL A 340 -3.89 -2.53 -11.15
N PRO A 341 -4.96 -1.70 -10.98
CA PRO A 341 -4.89 -0.61 -10.03
C PRO A 341 -4.57 -1.20 -8.65
N GLN A 342 -3.64 -0.59 -7.91
CA GLN A 342 -3.53 -0.92 -6.49
C GLN A 342 -4.90 -0.64 -5.90
N VAL A 343 -5.57 -1.68 -5.40
CA VAL A 343 -6.88 -1.56 -4.80
C VAL A 343 -6.78 -0.44 -3.79
N GLU A 344 -7.40 0.70 -4.11
CA GLU A 344 -7.63 1.76 -3.14
C GLU A 344 -8.68 1.22 -2.16
N ILE A 345 -8.22 0.37 -1.23
CA ILE A 345 -8.85 0.16 0.07
C ILE A 345 -9.08 1.53 0.74
N ARG A 346 -8.28 2.54 0.31
CA ARG A 346 -8.49 3.96 0.58
C ARG A 346 -9.92 4.42 0.33
N ASP A 347 -10.63 4.04 -0.73
CA ASP A 347 -11.94 4.65 -0.99
C ASP A 347 -13.06 4.13 -0.10
N ILE A 348 -13.12 2.84 0.24
CA ILE A 348 -14.21 2.32 1.10
C ILE A 348 -14.09 2.84 2.54
N GLN A 349 -12.87 2.90 3.09
CA GLN A 349 -12.67 3.45 4.44
C GLN A 349 -12.73 4.99 4.47
N THR A 350 -12.31 5.67 3.41
CA THR A 350 -12.46 7.13 3.29
C THR A 350 -13.93 7.53 3.10
N ILE A 351 -14.70 6.80 2.32
CA ILE A 351 -16.16 6.96 2.21
C ILE A 351 -16.82 6.72 3.58
N LYS A 352 -16.43 5.66 4.28
CA LYS A 352 -16.96 5.33 5.62
C LYS A 352 -16.59 6.36 6.69
N SER A 353 -15.39 6.94 6.64
CA SER A 353 -14.90 7.93 7.60
C SER A 353 -15.38 9.35 7.31
N GLN A 354 -15.47 9.75 6.04
CA GLN A 354 -16.09 11.02 5.63
C GLN A 354 -17.59 11.07 6.02
N HIS A 355 -18.28 9.92 6.07
CA HIS A 355 -19.69 9.83 6.47
C HIS A 355 -19.94 9.74 7.98
N SER A 356 -18.92 9.42 8.78
CA SER A 356 -19.05 9.44 10.25
C SER A 356 -19.20 10.87 10.78
N GLN A 357 -18.83 11.88 9.99
CA GLN A 357 -18.93 13.30 10.31
C GLN A 357 -20.26 13.95 9.92
N THR A 358 -21.15 13.24 9.20
CA THR A 358 -22.51 13.73 8.86
C THR A 358 -23.57 13.41 9.93
N LYS A 359 -23.17 12.96 11.13
CA LYS A 359 -24.09 12.83 12.28
C LYS A 359 -24.17 14.15 13.05
N SER A 360 -25.19 14.95 12.75
CA SER A 360 -26.03 15.66 13.75
C SER A 360 -26.84 16.77 13.09
N ALA A 361 -28.02 16.45 12.56
CA ALA A 361 -29.23 17.25 12.74
C ALA A 361 -30.43 16.40 12.31
N LYS A 362 -31.48 16.37 13.14
CA LYS A 362 -32.78 15.80 12.76
C LYS A 362 -33.24 16.46 11.46
N GLY A 363 -33.50 15.65 10.44
CA GLY A 363 -34.04 16.07 9.14
C GLY A 363 -33.01 15.93 8.03
N ILE A 364 -33.30 15.04 7.07
CA ILE A 364 -32.65 15.02 5.75
C ILE A 364 -32.76 16.45 5.20
N SER A 365 -31.64 17.18 5.16
CA SER A 365 -31.63 18.58 4.72
C SER A 365 -31.87 18.65 3.19
N ALA A 366 -32.24 19.83 2.70
CA ALA A 366 -32.73 20.12 1.34
C ALA A 366 -31.78 19.81 0.16
N VAL A 367 -30.70 19.05 0.38
CA VAL A 367 -29.69 18.61 -0.62
C VAL A 367 -29.94 17.15 -1.09
N GLY A 368 -30.92 16.45 -0.50
CA GLY A 368 -30.97 14.99 -0.36
C GLY A 368 -31.19 14.06 -1.56
N LEU A 369 -31.59 14.54 -2.76
CA LEU A 369 -31.82 13.64 -3.93
C LEU A 369 -30.75 13.76 -5.01
N GLY A 370 -30.23 14.98 -5.24
CA GLY A 370 -29.07 15.18 -6.12
C GLY A 370 -27.83 14.47 -5.57
N ASP A 371 -27.62 14.56 -4.25
CA ASP A 371 -26.54 13.84 -3.56
C ASP A 371 -26.76 12.32 -3.61
N LEU A 372 -27.99 11.84 -3.44
CA LEU A 372 -28.32 10.42 -3.55
C LEU A 372 -28.05 9.87 -4.96
N PHE A 373 -28.45 10.57 -6.02
CA PHE A 373 -28.14 10.15 -7.39
C PHE A 373 -26.64 10.22 -7.68
N ALA A 374 -25.93 11.20 -7.11
CA ALA A 374 -24.48 11.26 -7.18
C ALA A 374 -23.83 10.05 -6.47
N GLU A 375 -24.34 9.63 -5.31
CA GLU A 375 -23.88 8.44 -4.59
C GLU A 375 -24.16 7.14 -5.36
N ILE A 376 -25.34 6.98 -5.95
CA ILE A 376 -25.66 5.83 -6.82
C ILE A 376 -24.73 5.79 -8.03
N LYS A 377 -24.43 6.96 -8.63
CA LYS A 377 -23.48 7.05 -9.73
C LYS A 377 -22.05 6.71 -9.30
N ARG A 378 -21.62 7.13 -8.11
CA ARG A 378 -20.33 6.73 -7.53
C ARG A 378 -20.27 5.23 -7.28
N PHE A 379 -21.35 4.63 -6.79
CA PHE A 379 -21.47 3.18 -6.62
C PHE A 379 -21.35 2.45 -7.97
N GLN A 380 -22.00 2.93 -9.03
CA GLN A 380 -21.86 2.38 -10.38
C GLN A 380 -20.42 2.47 -10.91
N GLN A 381 -19.75 3.61 -10.69
CA GLN A 381 -18.35 3.78 -11.06
C GLN A 381 -17.43 2.83 -10.28
N TYR A 382 -17.69 2.65 -8.98
CA TYR A 382 -17.00 1.68 -8.14
C TYR A 382 -17.15 0.26 -8.68
N LEU A 383 -18.38 -0.18 -8.98
CA LEU A 383 -18.64 -1.50 -9.56
C LEU A 383 -17.97 -1.68 -10.93
N GLN A 384 -17.99 -0.67 -11.79
CA GLN A 384 -17.28 -0.72 -13.08
C GLN A 384 -15.77 -0.91 -12.89
N SER A 385 -15.17 -0.20 -11.92
CA SER A 385 -13.75 -0.39 -11.59
C SER A 385 -13.44 -1.79 -11.07
N GLN A 386 -14.36 -2.40 -10.29
CA GLN A 386 -14.19 -3.80 -9.86
C GLN A 386 -14.31 -4.77 -11.05
N SER A 387 -15.22 -4.52 -11.99
CA SER A 387 -15.35 -5.30 -13.22
C SER A 387 -14.06 -5.26 -14.05
N ASP A 388 -13.50 -4.07 -14.27
CA ASP A 388 -12.27 -3.91 -15.05
C ASP A 388 -11.10 -4.63 -14.38
N GLN A 389 -11.03 -4.62 -13.04
CA GLN A 389 -10.03 -5.34 -12.27
C GLN A 389 -10.16 -6.87 -12.42
N LEU A 390 -11.38 -7.41 -12.34
CA LEU A 390 -11.64 -8.85 -12.51
C LEU A 390 -11.28 -9.33 -13.92
N VAL A 391 -11.53 -8.53 -14.96
CA VAL A 391 -11.10 -8.81 -16.32
C VAL A 391 -9.57 -8.95 -16.40
N ARG A 392 -8.82 -8.06 -15.75
CA ARG A 392 -7.35 -8.13 -15.72
C ARG A 392 -6.84 -9.34 -14.97
N LEU A 393 -7.42 -9.65 -13.80
CA LEU A 393 -7.09 -10.86 -13.05
C LEU A 393 -7.39 -12.12 -13.87
N SER A 394 -8.46 -12.13 -14.68
CA SER A 394 -8.73 -13.22 -15.62
C SER A 394 -7.62 -13.35 -16.67
N THR A 395 -7.14 -12.24 -17.23
CA THR A 395 -6.04 -12.26 -18.21
C THR A 395 -4.75 -12.76 -17.57
N ILE A 396 -4.43 -12.30 -16.35
CA ILE A 396 -3.26 -12.77 -15.60
C ILE A 396 -3.35 -14.27 -15.33
N ASN A 397 -4.50 -14.78 -14.88
CA ASN A 397 -4.72 -16.22 -14.68
C ASN A 397 -4.44 -17.01 -15.96
N ASN A 398 -4.98 -16.56 -17.10
CA ASN A 398 -4.76 -17.23 -18.39
C ASN A 398 -3.29 -17.21 -18.81
N LEU A 399 -2.55 -16.13 -18.54
CA LEU A 399 -1.12 -16.04 -18.86
C LEU A 399 -0.27 -16.94 -17.95
N ILE A 400 -0.64 -17.09 -16.68
CA ILE A 400 -0.01 -18.06 -15.76
C ILE A 400 -0.27 -19.48 -16.23
N GLU A 401 -1.50 -19.82 -16.62
CA GLU A 401 -1.84 -21.12 -17.21
C GLU A 401 -1.02 -21.40 -18.47
N GLN A 402 -0.87 -20.42 -19.37
CA GLN A 402 -0.04 -20.54 -20.57
C GLN A 402 1.45 -20.73 -20.25
N LEU A 403 1.98 -20.05 -19.23
CA LEU A 403 3.35 -20.29 -18.77
C LEU A 403 3.54 -21.72 -18.23
N ASN A 404 2.56 -22.25 -17.50
CA ASN A 404 2.56 -23.63 -17.02
C ASN A 404 2.48 -24.64 -18.18
N ASP A 405 1.70 -24.34 -19.23
CA ASP A 405 1.62 -25.17 -20.45
C ASP A 405 2.95 -25.16 -21.22
N GLU A 406 3.67 -24.04 -21.22
CA GLU A 406 5.05 -23.92 -21.71
C GLU A 406 6.08 -24.51 -20.72
N GLY A 407 5.62 -25.12 -19.61
CA GLY A 407 6.38 -25.84 -18.59
C GLY A 407 7.20 -24.98 -17.63
N VAL A 408 6.97 -23.67 -17.62
CA VAL A 408 7.56 -22.75 -16.63
C VAL A 408 6.92 -23.01 -15.26
N ASP A 409 7.75 -23.15 -14.22
CA ASP A 409 7.26 -23.27 -12.85
C ASP A 409 6.74 -21.92 -12.34
N THR A 410 5.41 -21.79 -12.28
CA THR A 410 4.74 -20.58 -11.79
C THR A 410 4.24 -20.67 -10.35
N SER A 411 4.66 -21.69 -9.58
CA SER A 411 4.22 -21.88 -8.18
C SER A 411 4.45 -20.63 -7.31
N SER A 412 5.49 -19.84 -7.63
CA SER A 412 5.79 -18.58 -6.95
C SER A 412 4.81 -17.44 -7.30
N LEU A 413 4.16 -17.49 -8.46
CA LEU A 413 3.13 -16.54 -8.92
C LEU A 413 1.74 -16.92 -8.42
N ASP A 414 1.43 -18.21 -8.34
CA ASP A 414 0.09 -18.70 -7.98
C ASP A 414 -0.40 -18.14 -6.64
N ARG A 415 0.46 -18.20 -5.62
CA ARG A 415 0.09 -17.73 -4.27
C ARG A 415 -0.17 -16.23 -4.21
N SER A 416 0.68 -15.42 -4.85
CA SER A 416 0.49 -13.96 -4.85
C SER A 416 -0.67 -13.54 -5.76
N PHE A 417 -0.96 -14.31 -6.80
CA PHE A 417 -2.16 -14.16 -7.61
C PHE A 417 -3.43 -14.48 -6.82
N GLU A 418 -3.45 -15.60 -6.08
CA GLU A 418 -4.55 -15.95 -5.20
C GLU A 418 -4.79 -14.88 -4.14
N ASP A 419 -3.73 -14.32 -3.55
CA ASP A 419 -3.84 -13.21 -2.58
C ASP A 419 -4.44 -11.94 -3.23
N MET A 420 -4.05 -11.60 -4.47
CA MET A 420 -4.66 -10.48 -5.22
C MET A 420 -6.15 -10.72 -5.48
N LEU A 421 -6.50 -11.92 -5.93
CA LEU A 421 -7.89 -12.30 -6.21
C LEU A 421 -8.74 -12.30 -4.93
N GLU A 422 -8.21 -12.83 -3.84
CA GLU A 422 -8.89 -12.89 -2.56
C GLU A 422 -9.09 -11.48 -1.97
N GLN A 423 -8.16 -10.54 -2.20
CA GLN A 423 -8.38 -9.13 -1.86
C GLN A 423 -9.53 -8.51 -2.67
N THR A 424 -9.61 -8.77 -3.97
CA THR A 424 -10.73 -8.31 -4.81
C THR A 424 -12.06 -8.94 -4.41
N ILE A 425 -12.07 -10.20 -3.98
CA ILE A 425 -13.29 -10.86 -3.49
C ILE A 425 -13.74 -10.25 -2.16
N ASN A 426 -12.80 -10.00 -1.25
CA ASN A 426 -13.09 -9.46 0.08
C ASN A 426 -13.45 -7.96 0.08
N SER A 427 -13.20 -7.23 -1.00
CA SER A 427 -13.67 -5.85 -1.16
C SER A 427 -15.18 -5.75 -1.39
N MET A 428 -15.83 -6.87 -1.73
CA MET A 428 -17.25 -6.93 -2.03
C MET A 428 -18.00 -7.88 -1.08
N PRO A 429 -19.10 -7.43 -0.46
CA PRO A 429 -20.02 -8.32 0.24
C PRO A 429 -20.52 -9.41 -0.72
N HIS A 430 -20.41 -10.67 -0.32
CA HIS A 430 -20.79 -11.82 -1.16
C HIS A 430 -21.91 -12.69 -0.55
N GLU A 431 -22.57 -12.18 0.50
CA GLU A 431 -23.75 -12.72 1.19
C GLU A 431 -24.02 -14.22 0.98
N ASN A 432 -23.44 -15.07 1.84
CA ASN A 432 -23.71 -16.51 1.90
C ASN A 432 -23.57 -17.30 0.57
N LYS A 433 -23.10 -16.69 -0.54
CA LYS A 433 -22.78 -17.42 -1.76
C LYS A 433 -21.54 -18.27 -1.48
N VAL A 434 -21.60 -19.54 -1.87
CA VAL A 434 -20.46 -20.44 -1.77
C VAL A 434 -19.41 -19.99 -2.77
N ILE A 435 -18.31 -19.45 -2.26
CA ILE A 435 -17.18 -19.04 -3.10
C ILE A 435 -16.50 -20.31 -3.65
N PRO A 436 -16.37 -20.44 -4.99
CA PRO A 436 -15.66 -21.55 -5.60
C PRO A 436 -14.20 -21.64 -5.15
N GLN A 437 -13.57 -22.79 -5.33
CA GLN A 437 -12.18 -22.98 -4.93
C GLN A 437 -11.20 -22.49 -6.00
N THR A 438 -11.52 -22.69 -7.28
CA THR A 438 -10.59 -22.36 -8.37
C THR A 438 -10.60 -20.86 -8.68
N PRO A 439 -9.45 -20.25 -9.00
CA PRO A 439 -9.39 -18.83 -9.34
C PRO A 439 -10.30 -18.43 -10.50
N ARG A 440 -10.38 -19.28 -11.53
CA ARG A 440 -11.24 -19.07 -12.71
C ARG A 440 -12.73 -19.01 -12.35
N GLU A 441 -13.21 -19.94 -11.53
CA GLU A 441 -14.61 -19.95 -11.09
C GLU A 441 -14.92 -18.79 -10.13
N LYS A 442 -13.97 -18.44 -9.24
CA LYS A 442 -14.06 -17.26 -8.38
C LYS A 442 -14.25 -15.98 -9.19
N ILE A 443 -13.40 -15.76 -10.20
CA ILE A 443 -13.48 -14.59 -11.09
C ILE A 443 -14.83 -14.56 -11.84
N ALA A 444 -15.28 -15.70 -12.37
CA ALA A 444 -16.56 -15.80 -13.08
C ALA A 444 -17.75 -15.45 -12.17
N LEU A 445 -17.78 -15.98 -10.94
CA LEU A 445 -18.82 -15.66 -9.96
C LEU A 445 -18.81 -14.16 -9.62
N MET A 446 -17.64 -13.58 -9.36
CA MET A 446 -17.55 -12.16 -9.01
C MET A 446 -17.98 -11.24 -10.17
N ASN A 447 -17.61 -11.57 -11.41
CA ASN A 447 -18.08 -10.83 -12.59
C ASN A 447 -19.61 -10.85 -12.68
N GLN A 448 -20.22 -12.03 -12.53
CA GLN A 448 -21.68 -12.15 -12.51
C GLN A 448 -22.30 -11.27 -11.41
N MET A 449 -21.72 -11.26 -10.21
CA MET A 449 -22.22 -10.47 -9.09
C MET A 449 -22.11 -8.95 -9.33
N VAL A 450 -21.01 -8.51 -9.93
CA VAL A 450 -20.80 -7.10 -10.30
C VAL A 450 -21.78 -6.67 -11.39
N GLU A 451 -21.99 -7.50 -12.41
CA GLU A 451 -22.98 -7.25 -13.48
C GLU A 451 -24.41 -7.17 -12.93
N GLU A 452 -24.81 -8.12 -12.07
CA GLU A 452 -26.11 -8.12 -11.39
C GLU A 452 -26.31 -6.85 -10.55
N ALA A 453 -25.27 -6.42 -9.83
CA ALA A 453 -25.31 -5.23 -8.99
C ALA A 453 -25.38 -3.93 -9.83
N LEU A 454 -24.65 -3.86 -10.94
CA LEU A 454 -24.69 -2.74 -11.89
C LEU A 454 -26.10 -2.57 -12.46
N ASP A 455 -26.66 -3.64 -13.03
CA ASP A 455 -28.02 -3.64 -13.59
C ASP A 455 -29.07 -3.26 -12.53
N THR A 456 -28.97 -3.83 -11.33
CA THR A 456 -29.85 -3.50 -10.21
C THR A 456 -29.74 -2.03 -9.81
N SER A 457 -28.52 -1.48 -9.71
CA SER A 457 -28.31 -0.07 -9.35
C SER A 457 -28.90 0.90 -10.38
N GLN A 458 -28.80 0.57 -11.68
CA GLN A 458 -29.40 1.34 -12.76
C GLN A 458 -30.93 1.32 -12.66
N LYS A 459 -31.52 0.15 -12.39
CA LYS A 459 -32.96 0.00 -12.17
C LYS A 459 -33.43 0.77 -10.92
N ILE A 460 -32.67 0.74 -9.83
CA ILE A 460 -32.95 1.53 -8.62
C ILE A 460 -32.95 3.03 -8.94
N HIS A 461 -31.96 3.52 -9.70
CA HIS A 461 -31.90 4.91 -10.13
C HIS A 461 -33.17 5.30 -10.92
N GLN A 462 -33.50 4.54 -11.96
CA GLN A 462 -34.67 4.80 -12.81
C GLN A 462 -35.98 4.73 -12.03
N ASP A 463 -36.13 3.75 -11.14
CA ASP A 463 -37.34 3.62 -10.34
C ASP A 463 -37.47 4.72 -9.29
N LEU A 464 -36.37 5.25 -8.75
CA LEU A 464 -36.36 6.43 -7.89
C LEU A 464 -36.75 7.70 -8.65
N GLU A 465 -36.26 7.89 -9.88
CA GLU A 465 -36.69 8.99 -10.76
C GLU A 465 -38.19 8.90 -11.07
N ASN A 466 -38.67 7.70 -11.38
CA ASN A 466 -40.10 7.44 -11.62
C ASN A 466 -40.95 7.69 -10.37
N LEU A 467 -40.48 7.27 -9.19
CA LEU A 467 -41.16 7.49 -7.92
C LEU A 467 -41.22 8.99 -7.58
N THR A 468 -40.14 9.71 -7.87
CA THR A 468 -40.05 11.18 -7.70
C THR A 468 -41.01 11.90 -8.65
N THR A 469 -41.04 11.49 -9.93
CA THR A 469 -41.99 12.03 -10.92
C THR A 469 -43.44 11.80 -10.49
N LYS A 470 -43.77 10.57 -10.07
CA LYS A 470 -45.11 10.23 -9.56
C LYS A 470 -45.47 11.04 -8.33
N MET A 471 -44.52 11.40 -7.47
CA MET A 471 -44.77 12.26 -6.32
C MET A 471 -45.17 13.68 -6.76
N TYR A 472 -44.52 14.26 -7.76
CA TYR A 472 -44.89 15.57 -8.32
C TYR A 472 -46.23 15.54 -9.07
N GLU A 473 -46.53 14.45 -9.77
CA GLU A 473 -47.78 14.28 -10.53
C GLU A 473 -48.99 13.90 -9.64
N ALA A 474 -48.74 13.13 -8.58
CA ALA A 474 -49.77 12.57 -7.70
C ALA A 474 -49.95 13.35 -6.39
N ALA A 475 -49.45 14.59 -6.29
CA ALA A 475 -49.64 15.44 -5.11
C ALA A 475 -51.10 15.56 -4.57
N PRO A 476 -52.18 15.31 -5.36
CA PRO A 476 -53.54 15.19 -4.82
C PRO A 476 -54.07 13.75 -4.57
N LYS A 477 -53.32 12.65 -4.82
CA LYS A 477 -53.76 11.25 -4.65
C LYS A 477 -52.75 10.40 -3.86
N SER A 478 -52.92 10.36 -2.53
CA SER A 478 -52.08 9.60 -1.58
C SER A 478 -51.84 8.14 -1.99
N ASP A 479 -52.88 7.47 -2.51
CA ASP A 479 -52.86 6.03 -2.76
C ASP A 479 -51.94 5.63 -3.92
N VAL A 480 -51.78 6.53 -4.91
CA VAL A 480 -50.90 6.30 -6.06
C VAL A 480 -49.44 6.33 -5.63
N LEU A 481 -49.07 7.27 -4.75
CA LEU A 481 -47.72 7.38 -4.21
C LEU A 481 -47.37 6.20 -3.30
N ILE A 482 -48.30 5.81 -2.40
CA ILE A 482 -48.13 4.65 -1.51
C ILE A 482 -47.96 3.36 -2.32
N THR A 483 -48.77 3.17 -3.38
CA THR A 483 -48.68 1.99 -4.25
C THR A 483 -47.34 1.95 -4.98
N ALA A 484 -46.89 3.08 -5.54
CA ALA A 484 -45.61 3.16 -6.22
C ALA A 484 -44.42 2.92 -5.27
N ALA A 485 -44.46 3.45 -4.06
CA ALA A 485 -43.45 3.22 -3.03
C ALA A 485 -43.42 1.75 -2.58
N SER A 486 -44.58 1.12 -2.41
CA SER A 486 -44.67 -0.31 -2.06
C SER A 486 -44.09 -1.20 -3.16
N GLN A 487 -44.35 -0.87 -4.43
CA GLN A 487 -43.76 -1.57 -5.58
C GLN A 487 -42.25 -1.40 -5.65
N PHE A 488 -41.75 -0.18 -5.41
CA PHE A 488 -40.31 0.10 -5.35
C PHE A 488 -39.61 -0.74 -4.28
N VAL A 489 -40.14 -0.75 -3.05
CA VAL A 489 -39.57 -1.53 -1.94
C VAL A 489 -39.58 -3.02 -2.27
N THR A 490 -40.73 -3.56 -2.69
CA THR A 490 -40.87 -5.00 -2.98
C THR A 490 -39.94 -5.47 -4.11
N LYS A 491 -39.73 -4.62 -5.12
CA LYS A 491 -38.87 -4.93 -6.28
C LYS A 491 -37.40 -5.02 -5.90
N HIS A 492 -36.94 -4.18 -4.97
CA HIS A 492 -35.50 -3.99 -4.72
C HIS A 492 -34.98 -4.55 -3.40
N GLU A 493 -35.80 -4.66 -2.35
CA GLU A 493 -35.37 -5.00 -0.98
C GLU A 493 -34.52 -6.28 -0.87
N LYS A 494 -34.78 -7.26 -1.75
CA LYS A 494 -34.07 -8.56 -1.76
C LYS A 494 -32.99 -8.68 -2.82
N SER A 495 -32.81 -7.63 -3.63
CA SER A 495 -31.83 -7.66 -4.72
C SER A 495 -30.42 -7.49 -4.17
N PHE A 496 -29.46 -8.21 -4.74
CA PHE A 496 -28.06 -8.12 -4.32
C PHE A 496 -27.50 -6.70 -4.48
N GLY A 497 -27.84 -6.02 -5.58
CA GLY A 497 -27.44 -4.62 -5.81
C GLY A 497 -28.01 -3.64 -4.77
N HIS A 498 -29.23 -3.87 -4.26
CA HIS A 498 -29.78 -3.08 -3.15
C HIS A 498 -28.96 -3.28 -1.87
N LEU A 499 -28.62 -4.53 -1.53
CA LEU A 499 -27.89 -4.86 -0.31
C LEU A 499 -26.47 -4.28 -0.35
N LEU A 500 -25.80 -4.38 -1.49
CA LEU A 500 -24.52 -3.72 -1.74
C LEU A 500 -24.61 -2.19 -1.66
N LEU A 501 -25.64 -1.60 -2.26
CA LEU A 501 -25.82 -0.15 -2.23
C LEU A 501 -26.13 0.35 -0.80
N CYS A 502 -26.88 -0.41 0.00
CA CYS A 502 -27.10 -0.16 1.42
C CYS A 502 -25.82 -0.27 2.27
N TRP A 503 -24.89 -1.13 1.87
CA TRP A 503 -23.56 -1.20 2.47
C TRP A 503 -22.68 -0.03 2.04
N PHE A 504 -22.76 0.39 0.78
CA PHE A 504 -21.97 1.46 0.19
C PHE A 504 -22.42 2.86 0.64
N SER A 505 -23.74 3.09 0.75
CA SER A 505 -24.35 4.38 1.07
C SER A 505 -25.33 4.27 2.24
N SER A 506 -25.00 4.93 3.36
CA SER A 506 -25.92 5.09 4.48
C SER A 506 -27.11 5.98 4.14
N THR A 507 -26.91 6.99 3.27
CA THR A 507 -27.98 7.90 2.82
C THR A 507 -29.05 7.14 2.04
N TYR A 508 -28.63 6.29 1.10
CA TYR A 508 -29.54 5.40 0.38
C TYR A 508 -30.27 4.47 1.34
N LYS A 509 -29.56 3.86 2.29
CA LYS A 509 -30.16 2.96 3.28
C LYS A 509 -31.24 3.66 4.12
N GLU A 510 -30.95 4.85 4.64
CA GLU A 510 -31.90 5.63 5.45
C GLU A 510 -33.12 6.07 4.62
N MET A 511 -32.90 6.48 3.37
CA MET A 511 -33.95 6.82 2.43
C MET A 511 -34.85 5.61 2.14
N PHE A 512 -34.26 4.46 1.83
CA PHE A 512 -34.99 3.23 1.53
C PHE A 512 -35.84 2.78 2.73
N GLU A 513 -35.27 2.75 3.94
CA GLU A 513 -36.00 2.39 5.17
C GLU A 513 -37.12 3.39 5.49
N SER A 514 -36.92 4.67 5.18
CA SER A 514 -37.95 5.70 5.37
C SER A 514 -39.10 5.56 4.36
N ILE A 515 -38.80 5.26 3.09
CA ILE A 515 -39.82 4.95 2.06
C ILE A 515 -40.58 3.68 2.44
N LYS A 516 -39.88 2.63 2.88
CA LYS A 516 -40.47 1.37 3.35
C LYS A 516 -41.40 1.56 4.55
N THR A 517 -40.97 2.36 5.52
CA THR A 517 -41.79 2.69 6.70
C THR A 517 -43.03 3.48 6.31
N GLY A 518 -42.88 4.50 5.46
CA GLY A 518 -44.00 5.30 4.97
C GLY A 518 -44.99 4.47 4.14
N ALA A 519 -44.51 3.60 3.26
CA ALA A 519 -45.36 2.69 2.47
C ALA A 519 -46.14 1.71 3.36
N LYS A 520 -45.47 1.13 4.36
CA LYS A 520 -46.09 0.20 5.32
C LYS A 520 -47.17 0.88 6.17
N ASN A 521 -46.94 2.12 6.57
CA ASN A 521 -47.87 2.88 7.43
C ASN A 521 -48.95 3.64 6.63
N GLY A 522 -48.88 3.61 5.29
CA GLY A 522 -49.76 4.41 4.44
C GLY A 522 -49.56 5.92 4.62
N ASP A 523 -48.34 6.36 4.92
CA ASP A 523 -47.98 7.77 5.16
C ASP A 523 -47.34 8.40 3.91
N PRO A 524 -48.11 9.09 3.06
CA PRO A 524 -47.59 9.73 1.86
C PRO A 524 -46.71 10.95 2.18
N VAL A 525 -46.86 11.55 3.37
CA VAL A 525 -46.06 12.71 3.79
C VAL A 525 -44.66 12.26 4.16
N GLN A 526 -44.53 11.13 4.86
CA GLN A 526 -43.22 10.53 5.13
C GLN A 526 -42.50 10.18 3.82
N ILE A 527 -43.19 9.52 2.86
CA ILE A 527 -42.62 9.19 1.55
C ILE A 527 -42.18 10.45 0.80
N ALA A 528 -43.06 11.46 0.70
CA ALA A 528 -42.75 12.70 -0.02
C ALA A 528 -41.63 13.50 0.66
N SER A 529 -41.55 13.49 2.00
CA SER A 529 -40.52 14.22 2.74
C SER A 529 -39.10 13.74 2.41
N VAL A 530 -38.96 12.43 2.20
CA VAL A 530 -37.69 11.79 1.87
C VAL A 530 -37.33 12.04 0.39
N LEU A 531 -38.34 12.06 -0.49
CA LEU A 531 -38.19 12.30 -1.93
C LEU A 531 -38.10 13.79 -2.31
N VAL A 532 -38.18 14.72 -1.36
CA VAL A 532 -38.06 16.17 -1.64
C VAL A 532 -37.09 16.86 -0.68
N GLY A 533 -36.64 16.20 0.39
CA GLY A 533 -35.75 16.79 1.41
C GLY A 533 -36.40 17.96 2.18
N GLN A 534 -37.70 18.16 2.03
CA GLN A 534 -38.45 19.28 2.59
C GLN A 534 -39.88 18.85 2.94
N ALA A 535 -40.05 18.09 4.01
CA ALA A 535 -41.38 17.82 4.59
C ALA A 535 -42.18 19.12 4.79
N GLU A 536 -41.49 20.16 5.29
CA GLU A 536 -42.11 21.46 5.58
C GLU A 536 -42.45 22.27 4.32
N GLU A 537 -41.58 22.32 3.32
CA GLU A 537 -41.81 23.11 2.11
C GLU A 537 -42.80 22.42 1.17
N PHE A 538 -42.82 21.08 1.11
CA PHE A 538 -43.89 20.33 0.44
C PHE A 538 -45.24 20.51 1.15
N SER A 539 -45.28 20.50 2.50
CA SER A 539 -46.50 20.78 3.28
C SER A 539 -47.00 22.23 3.11
N LYS A 540 -46.08 23.19 2.91
CA LYS A 540 -46.36 24.61 2.69
C LYS A 540 -46.77 24.91 1.24
N LYS A 541 -46.09 24.32 0.25
CA LYS A 541 -46.31 24.51 -1.19
C LYS A 541 -47.56 23.78 -1.68
N TYR A 542 -47.87 22.61 -1.12
CA TYR A 542 -49.10 21.85 -1.35
C TYR A 542 -50.06 21.92 -0.16
N LYS A 543 -50.19 23.08 0.51
CA LYS A 543 -51.31 23.44 1.42
C LYS A 543 -52.01 22.27 2.17
N ILE A 544 -51.26 21.43 2.87
CA ILE A 544 -51.82 20.39 3.76
C ILE A 544 -52.42 21.03 5.01
N VAL A 545 -52.11 22.31 5.32
CA VAL A 545 -52.81 23.07 6.36
C VAL A 545 -54.22 23.51 5.93
N THR A 546 -54.51 23.61 4.62
CA THR A 546 -55.86 23.96 4.14
C THR A 546 -56.71 22.72 3.88
N PHE A 547 -56.12 21.59 3.48
CA PHE A 547 -56.85 20.33 3.28
C PHE A 547 -57.17 19.60 4.60
N PHE A 548 -56.28 19.59 5.59
CA PHE A 548 -56.62 19.00 6.91
C PHE A 548 -57.53 19.87 7.77
N LYS A 549 -57.47 21.22 7.65
CA LYS A 549 -58.49 22.08 8.27
C LYS A 549 -59.86 21.90 7.63
N SER A 550 -59.94 21.82 6.29
CA SER A 550 -61.23 21.60 5.63
C SER A 550 -61.81 20.21 5.89
N VAL A 551 -60.99 19.16 6.03
CA VAL A 551 -61.46 17.82 6.44
C VAL A 551 -61.82 17.75 7.93
N GLN A 552 -61.10 18.44 8.83
CA GLN A 552 -61.50 18.56 10.24
C GLN A 552 -62.75 19.43 10.43
N ASP A 553 -62.91 20.49 9.65
CA ASP A 553 -64.10 21.36 9.69
C ASP A 553 -65.31 20.67 9.05
N LEU A 554 -65.12 19.86 8.00
CA LEU A 554 -66.15 18.98 7.43
C LEU A 554 -66.58 17.86 8.40
N ASN A 555 -65.65 17.26 9.14
CA ASN A 555 -65.98 16.27 10.17
C ASN A 555 -66.64 16.89 11.41
N LYS A 556 -66.36 18.16 11.73
CA LYS A 556 -67.08 18.92 12.77
C LYS A 556 -68.47 19.37 12.31
N LEU A 557 -68.65 19.66 11.02
CA LEU A 557 -69.95 19.99 10.43
C LEU A 557 -70.86 18.77 10.24
N SER A 558 -70.32 17.58 9.97
CA SER A 558 -71.10 16.34 9.91
C SER A 558 -71.53 15.85 11.30
N SER A 559 -70.63 15.90 12.29
CA SER A 559 -70.95 15.55 13.68
C SER A 559 -71.86 16.57 14.39
N ALA A 560 -71.85 17.85 13.98
CA ALA A 560 -72.83 18.84 14.44
C ALA A 560 -74.23 18.62 13.82
N LYS A 561 -74.32 18.11 12.58
CA LYS A 561 -75.60 17.77 11.93
C LYS A 561 -76.25 16.53 12.52
N GLU A 562 -75.48 15.50 12.86
CA GLU A 562 -76.00 14.30 13.55
C GLU A 562 -76.41 14.60 15.01
N SER A 563 -75.77 15.58 15.66
CA SER A 563 -76.19 16.09 16.97
C SER A 563 -77.49 16.90 16.92
N ASP A 564 -77.70 17.72 15.89
CA ASP A 564 -78.91 18.55 15.73
C ASP A 564 -80.13 17.73 15.23
N GLU A 565 -79.92 16.60 14.54
CA GLU A 565 -80.99 15.66 14.18
C GLU A 565 -81.33 14.67 15.32
N ALA A 566 -80.38 14.39 16.22
CA ALA A 566 -80.65 13.62 17.44
C ALA A 566 -81.40 14.44 18.51
N ASP A 567 -81.17 15.76 18.60
CA ASP A 567 -81.86 16.67 19.54
C ASP A 567 -83.22 17.19 19.03
N ARG A 568 -83.59 16.93 17.77
CA ARG A 568 -84.95 17.20 17.23
C ARG A 568 -85.82 15.95 17.10
N GLY A 569 -85.36 14.83 17.67
CA GLY A 569 -85.97 13.52 17.52
C GLY A 569 -86.64 12.93 18.75
N MET A 570 -86.90 13.67 19.84
CA MET A 570 -87.82 13.32 20.94
C MET A 570 -88.17 14.64 21.65
N GLU A 571 -89.40 15.12 21.71
CA GLU A 571 -90.50 14.59 22.51
C GLU A 571 -91.84 15.30 22.14
N PRO A 572 -92.99 14.87 22.66
CA PRO A 572 -94.21 14.57 21.93
C PRO A 572 -95.24 15.72 21.90
N LEU A 573 -96.07 15.73 20.86
CA LEU A 573 -97.52 15.98 20.91
C LEU A 573 -98.17 15.60 19.58
#